data_AF-A0A812JVW2-F1
#
_entry.id   AF-A0A812JVW2-F1
#
_cell.length_a   1.000
_cell.length_b   1.000
_cell.length_c   1.000
_cell.angle_alpha   90.00
_cell.angle_beta   90.00
_cell.angle_gamma   90.00
#
_symmetry.space_group_name_H-M   'P 1'
#
loop_
_entity.id
_entity.type
_entity.pdbx_description
1 polymer ?
#
loop_
_entity_poly.entity_id
_entity_poly.type
_entity_poly.pdbx_seq_one_letter_code
_entity_poly.pdbx_strand_id
1 'polypeptide(L)'
;MASPTPLELLRTTFSAAASDGLAKKFANTPKDPWKLKYFLDLKETSPQAAPCIKCPETEESHMLDLLAKMALYAPETWYEIVTGQKCPAEAKNDYPNIGVAFDASSRLRRAGIEWYHNELTTQWMQSHGGVVPFCHLPVSLQGGATALVEAKSWQTVQAEDKIPSQPSAESPTVRVVAISDTHLLHHLLPKLPQGDLLIHCGDLSYEESRSQDAREFDEKWQELGENFPEFLKWFECSGLAAAKALRWLGSEGLFEHRVLVAGNHDYILERIGERNAQLLCKAFNVDGYLHTRNPPTDLHFKSGCKVTVWGSGVSAKAGVGGERAIKSGNVAFVYDMEAGDSQFREETEHLDEGSADIIVMHGPPANALYGKSGRVLESISELVNFVKPTLFLCGHEHNPDNWKLEQKVVDMGGGTLGVNCACTGRWNQFCGMPFVVDIPARRTADPGPQGFCSVIRQACGYDGD
;
A
#
# COMPACT_ATOMS: atom_id res chain seq x y z
N MET A 1 -22.41 6.46 39.48
CA MET A 1 -22.83 5.47 38.47
C MET A 1 -21.57 4.90 37.84
N ALA A 2 -21.52 3.60 37.56
CA ALA A 2 -20.41 3.02 36.81
C ALA A 2 -20.38 3.64 35.40
N SER A 3 -19.18 3.85 34.85
CA SER A 3 -19.04 4.30 33.45
C SER A 3 -19.56 3.23 32.51
N PRO A 4 -20.34 3.59 31.48
CA PRO A 4 -20.90 2.61 30.55
C PRO A 4 -19.80 2.02 29.67
N THR A 5 -19.97 0.76 29.28
CA THR A 5 -19.26 0.15 28.15
C THR A 5 -19.67 0.82 26.83
N PRO A 6 -18.85 0.75 25.77
CA PRO A 6 -19.26 1.21 24.44
C PRO A 6 -20.57 0.58 23.95
N LEU A 7 -20.81 -0.70 24.21
CA LEU A 7 -22.07 -1.36 23.83
C LEU A 7 -23.28 -0.81 24.59
N GLU A 8 -23.14 -0.54 25.89
CA GLU A 8 -24.18 0.13 26.69
C GLU A 8 -24.41 1.57 26.22
N LEU A 9 -23.34 2.30 25.90
CA LEU A 9 -23.42 3.65 25.38
C LEU A 9 -24.17 3.67 24.04
N LEU A 10 -23.89 2.72 23.14
CA LEU A 10 -24.62 2.56 21.88
C LEU A 10 -26.11 2.35 22.13
N ARG A 11 -26.46 1.49 23.10
CA ARG A 11 -27.84 1.20 23.50
C ARG A 11 -28.57 2.45 23.97
N THR A 12 -27.93 3.29 24.80
CA THR A 12 -28.53 4.51 25.34
C THR A 12 -28.55 5.67 24.36
N THR A 13 -27.55 5.74 23.47
CA THR A 13 -27.41 6.84 22.50
C THR A 13 -28.38 6.67 21.34
N PHE A 14 -28.58 5.44 20.86
CA PHE A 14 -29.44 5.17 19.72
C PHE A 14 -30.66 4.34 20.09
N SER A 15 -30.49 3.04 20.36
CA SER A 15 -31.60 2.17 20.75
C SER A 15 -31.13 0.80 21.23
N ALA A 16 -32.01 0.09 21.94
CA ALA A 16 -31.84 -1.34 22.21
C ALA A 16 -31.73 -2.16 20.92
N ALA A 17 -32.52 -1.85 19.89
CA ALA A 17 -32.49 -2.55 18.61
C ALA A 17 -31.11 -2.49 17.92
N ALA A 18 -30.39 -1.37 18.06
CA ALA A 18 -29.03 -1.23 17.51
C ALA A 18 -28.02 -2.17 18.19
N SER A 19 -28.02 -2.17 19.53
CA SER A 19 -27.15 -3.03 20.35
C SER A 19 -27.48 -4.51 20.15
N ASP A 20 -28.78 -4.86 20.19
CA ASP A 20 -29.25 -6.24 20.01
C ASP A 20 -28.96 -6.74 18.57
N GLY A 21 -29.11 -5.88 17.56
CA GLY A 21 -28.78 -6.17 16.16
C GLY A 21 -27.28 -6.43 15.95
N LEU A 22 -26.43 -5.62 16.57
CA LEU A 22 -24.97 -5.80 16.55
C LEU A 22 -24.57 -7.12 17.20
N ALA A 23 -25.09 -7.41 18.39
CA ALA A 23 -24.83 -8.67 19.09
C ALA A 23 -25.27 -9.88 18.25
N LYS A 24 -26.44 -9.80 17.62
CA LYS A 24 -26.95 -10.83 16.72
C LYS A 24 -26.04 -11.04 15.51
N LYS A 25 -25.58 -9.98 14.85
CA LYS A 25 -24.66 -10.11 13.71
C LYS A 25 -23.36 -10.78 14.13
N PHE A 26 -22.74 -10.28 15.21
CA PHE A 26 -21.49 -10.82 15.74
C PHE A 26 -21.58 -12.30 16.14
N ALA A 27 -22.69 -12.71 16.77
CA ALA A 27 -22.92 -14.12 17.12
C ALA A 27 -22.95 -15.04 15.89
N ASN A 28 -23.44 -14.55 14.75
CA ASN A 28 -23.54 -15.32 13.51
C ASN A 28 -22.29 -15.23 12.62
N THR A 29 -21.31 -14.39 12.98
CA THR A 29 -20.08 -14.25 12.20
C THR A 29 -19.11 -15.40 12.49
N PRO A 30 -18.56 -16.06 11.46
CA PRO A 30 -17.38 -16.90 11.60
C PRO A 30 -16.22 -16.11 12.23
N LYS A 31 -15.55 -16.71 13.21
CA LYS A 31 -14.38 -16.12 13.88
C LYS A 31 -13.22 -17.08 13.68
N ASP A 32 -12.04 -16.55 13.45
CA ASP A 32 -10.82 -17.34 13.58
C ASP A 32 -10.53 -17.53 15.09
N PRO A 33 -10.74 -18.73 15.65
CA PRO A 33 -10.63 -18.94 17.08
C PRO A 33 -9.19 -18.78 17.58
N TRP A 34 -8.19 -18.99 16.72
CA TRP A 34 -6.79 -18.86 17.08
C TRP A 34 -6.37 -17.39 17.12
N LYS A 35 -6.75 -16.60 16.10
CA LYS A 35 -6.52 -15.15 16.09
C LYS A 35 -7.22 -14.46 17.25
N LEU A 36 -8.50 -14.79 17.49
CA LEU A 36 -9.26 -14.20 18.59
C LEU A 36 -8.64 -14.55 19.94
N LYS A 37 -8.28 -15.81 20.16
CA LYS A 37 -7.61 -16.21 21.40
C LYS A 37 -6.30 -15.46 21.60
N TYR A 38 -5.44 -15.44 20.58
CA TYR A 38 -4.16 -14.75 20.64
C TYR A 38 -4.35 -13.26 20.96
N PHE A 39 -5.29 -12.59 20.28
CA PHE A 39 -5.62 -11.19 20.52
C PHE A 39 -6.02 -10.93 21.98
N LEU A 40 -6.91 -11.75 22.56
CA LEU A 40 -7.37 -11.59 23.94
C LEU A 40 -6.27 -11.90 24.98
N ASP A 41 -5.35 -12.81 24.66
CA ASP A 41 -4.20 -13.12 25.54
C ASP A 41 -3.23 -11.93 25.69
N LEU A 42 -3.20 -10.99 24.73
CA LEU A 42 -2.39 -9.78 24.82
C LEU A 42 -2.91 -8.79 25.87
N LYS A 43 -4.19 -8.87 26.25
CA LYS A 43 -4.85 -8.00 27.26
C LYS A 43 -4.61 -6.51 27.00
N GLU A 44 -4.60 -6.14 25.73
CA GLU A 44 -4.41 -4.75 25.35
C GLU A 44 -5.59 -3.88 25.82
N THR A 45 -5.39 -2.57 25.85
CA THR A 45 -6.41 -1.62 26.28
C THR A 45 -6.63 -0.60 25.17
N SER A 46 -7.78 -0.67 24.50
CA SER A 46 -8.16 0.26 23.44
C SER A 46 -8.46 1.68 23.95
N PRO A 47 -8.31 2.72 23.11
CA PRO A 47 -8.71 4.07 23.43
C PRO A 47 -10.24 4.14 23.58
N GLN A 48 -10.69 5.10 24.38
CA GLN A 48 -12.10 5.31 24.66
C GLN A 48 -12.42 6.80 24.50
N ALA A 49 -13.64 7.10 24.08
CA ALA A 49 -14.20 8.44 24.19
C ALA A 49 -15.07 8.51 25.46
N ALA A 50 -15.11 9.67 26.09
CA ALA A 50 -15.99 9.90 27.23
C ALA A 50 -17.46 9.61 26.83
N PRO A 51 -18.28 9.00 27.72
CA PRO A 51 -18.02 8.67 29.12
C PRO A 51 -17.39 7.28 29.38
N CYS A 52 -17.06 6.51 28.34
CA CYS A 52 -16.48 5.18 28.48
C CYS A 52 -15.06 5.27 29.08
N ILE A 53 -14.70 4.28 29.90
CA ILE A 53 -13.37 4.17 30.51
C ILE A 53 -12.58 3.01 29.92
N LYS A 54 -11.26 3.16 29.91
CA LYS A 54 -10.33 2.15 29.40
C LYS A 54 -10.43 0.87 30.24
N CYS A 55 -10.46 -0.27 29.57
CA CYS A 55 -10.40 -1.59 30.19
C CYS A 55 -9.59 -2.55 29.29
N PRO A 56 -8.89 -3.55 29.87
CA PRO A 56 -8.21 -4.58 29.09
C PRO A 56 -9.19 -5.48 28.33
N GLU A 57 -8.88 -5.77 27.07
CA GLU A 57 -9.62 -6.73 26.25
C GLU A 57 -9.23 -8.17 26.62
N THR A 58 -10.04 -8.84 27.44
CA THR A 58 -9.79 -10.23 27.89
C THR A 58 -10.85 -11.25 27.49
N GLU A 59 -12.06 -10.80 27.15
CA GLU A 59 -13.23 -11.63 26.82
C GLU A 59 -13.76 -11.30 25.41
N GLU A 60 -14.43 -12.27 24.78
CA GLU A 60 -15.04 -12.11 23.46
C GLU A 60 -16.07 -10.97 23.43
N SER A 61 -16.76 -10.70 24.54
CA SER A 61 -17.73 -9.60 24.65
C SER A 61 -17.09 -8.23 24.38
N HIS A 62 -15.80 -8.04 24.62
CA HIS A 62 -15.12 -6.78 24.30
C HIS A 62 -15.04 -6.53 22.79
N MET A 63 -15.20 -7.56 21.95
CA MET A 63 -15.28 -7.37 20.49
C MET A 63 -16.58 -6.67 20.10
N LEU A 64 -17.66 -6.88 20.86
CA LEU A 64 -18.91 -6.13 20.70
C LEU A 64 -18.69 -4.65 21.05
N ASP A 65 -17.88 -4.35 22.06
CA ASP A 65 -17.53 -2.97 22.40
C ASP A 65 -16.71 -2.29 21.29
N LEU A 66 -15.77 -3.01 20.67
CA LEU A 66 -15.03 -2.50 19.51
C LEU A 66 -15.96 -2.25 18.30
N LEU A 67 -16.89 -3.15 18.03
CA LEU A 67 -17.91 -2.94 16.98
C LEU A 67 -18.85 -1.77 17.34
N ALA A 68 -19.20 -1.60 18.61
CA ALA A 68 -20.02 -0.49 19.07
C ALA A 68 -19.30 0.86 18.86
N LYS A 69 -17.98 0.91 19.07
CA LYS A 69 -17.16 2.09 18.73
C LYS A 69 -17.23 2.42 17.24
N MET A 70 -17.35 1.43 16.35
CA MET A 70 -17.56 1.68 14.92
C MET A 70 -18.90 2.36 14.66
N ALA A 71 -19.99 1.86 15.24
CA ALA A 71 -21.30 2.49 15.11
C ALA A 71 -21.39 3.89 15.76
N LEU A 72 -20.64 4.12 16.85
CA LEU A 72 -20.63 5.40 17.56
C LEU A 72 -19.75 6.46 16.89
N TYR A 73 -18.59 6.07 16.34
CA TYR A 73 -17.50 7.00 16.01
C TYR A 73 -16.92 6.85 14.59
N ALA A 74 -17.43 5.96 13.75
CA ALA A 74 -17.13 5.92 12.32
C ALA A 74 -18.25 6.57 11.47
N PRO A 75 -18.04 6.85 10.17
CA PRO A 75 -19.10 7.37 9.29
C PRO A 75 -20.38 6.55 9.32
N GLU A 76 -21.52 7.18 9.04
CA GLU A 76 -22.88 6.62 9.18
C GLU A 76 -23.07 5.22 8.54
N THR A 77 -22.40 4.94 7.43
CA THR A 77 -22.43 3.63 6.75
C THR A 77 -22.06 2.48 7.70
N TRP A 78 -21.15 2.72 8.64
CA TRP A 78 -20.72 1.74 9.62
C TRP A 78 -21.81 1.34 10.58
N TYR A 79 -22.68 2.28 10.99
CA TYR A 79 -23.79 1.99 11.87
C TYR A 79 -24.68 0.91 11.26
N GLU A 80 -25.06 1.07 9.99
CA GLU A 80 -25.93 0.11 9.31
C GLU A 80 -25.23 -1.24 9.10
N ILE A 81 -23.95 -1.20 8.74
CA ILE A 81 -23.15 -2.42 8.56
C ILE A 81 -23.07 -3.21 9.86
N VAL A 82 -22.66 -2.59 10.98
CA VAL A 82 -22.40 -3.34 12.21
C VAL A 82 -23.66 -3.69 12.98
N THR A 83 -24.72 -2.88 12.90
CA THR A 83 -25.97 -3.11 13.66
C THR A 83 -27.09 -3.77 12.84
N GLY A 84 -27.08 -3.62 11.51
CA GLY A 84 -28.20 -3.98 10.65
C GLY A 84 -29.43 -3.08 10.78
N GLN A 85 -29.31 -1.96 11.49
CA GLN A 85 -30.37 -0.97 11.65
C GLN A 85 -30.08 0.25 10.78
N LYS A 86 -31.12 0.95 10.33
CA LYS A 86 -30.95 2.23 9.63
C LYS A 86 -30.35 3.28 10.57
N CYS A 87 -29.35 4.03 10.10
CA CYS A 87 -28.75 5.10 10.89
C CYS A 87 -29.79 6.22 11.12
N PRO A 88 -30.02 6.70 12.36
CA PRO A 88 -30.90 7.83 12.62
C PRO A 88 -30.42 9.09 11.88
N ALA A 89 -31.33 9.92 11.36
CA ALA A 89 -30.95 11.07 10.52
C ALA A 89 -30.20 12.17 11.30
N GLU A 90 -30.47 12.25 12.60
CA GLU A 90 -29.82 13.09 13.60
C GLU A 90 -28.46 12.56 14.06
N ALA A 91 -28.12 11.31 13.75
CA ALA A 91 -26.86 10.67 14.09
C ALA A 91 -25.75 11.09 13.11
N LYS A 92 -25.39 12.37 13.13
CA LYS A 92 -24.20 12.83 12.43
C LYS A 92 -22.98 12.62 13.30
N ASN A 93 -22.04 11.84 12.79
CA ASN A 93 -20.73 11.75 13.41
C ASN A 93 -19.86 12.90 12.90
N ASP A 94 -19.63 13.90 13.76
CA ASP A 94 -18.80 15.08 13.46
C ASP A 94 -17.28 14.78 13.52
N TYR A 95 -16.88 13.50 13.46
CA TYR A 95 -15.50 13.02 13.46
C TYR A 95 -14.60 13.30 14.70
N PRO A 96 -15.05 13.82 15.87
CA PRO A 96 -14.12 14.19 16.95
C PRO A 96 -13.39 12.98 17.54
N ASN A 97 -14.01 11.80 17.47
CA ASN A 97 -13.49 10.55 18.02
C ASN A 97 -13.14 9.51 16.93
N ILE A 98 -12.94 9.93 15.67
CA ILE A 98 -12.67 8.98 14.58
C ILE A 98 -11.43 8.12 14.83
N GLY A 99 -10.44 8.63 15.57
CA GLY A 99 -9.26 7.86 15.98
C GLY A 99 -9.61 6.62 16.84
N VAL A 100 -10.68 6.69 17.64
CA VAL A 100 -11.19 5.55 18.42
C VAL A 100 -11.76 4.47 17.49
N ALA A 101 -12.49 4.87 16.44
CA ALA A 101 -12.99 3.93 15.44
C ALA A 101 -11.88 3.31 14.58
N PHE A 102 -10.86 4.08 14.17
CA PHE A 102 -9.72 3.51 13.44
C PHE A 102 -8.98 2.45 14.25
N ASP A 103 -8.71 2.71 15.53
CA ASP A 103 -8.08 1.74 16.43
C ASP A 103 -8.96 0.50 16.62
N ALA A 104 -10.27 0.68 16.84
CA ALA A 104 -11.21 -0.44 16.97
C ALA A 104 -11.25 -1.31 15.71
N SER A 105 -11.30 -0.69 14.53
CA SER A 105 -11.25 -1.38 13.24
C SER A 105 -9.97 -2.21 13.09
N SER A 106 -8.81 -1.63 13.44
CA SER A 106 -7.53 -2.34 13.41
C SER A 106 -7.50 -3.54 14.37
N ARG A 107 -7.96 -3.36 15.61
CA ARG A 107 -8.05 -4.44 16.61
C ARG A 107 -8.94 -5.60 16.16
N LEU A 108 -10.11 -5.29 15.62
CA LEU A 108 -11.05 -6.30 15.15
C LEU A 108 -10.44 -7.19 14.05
N ARG A 109 -9.69 -6.61 13.09
CA ARG A 109 -8.95 -7.38 12.09
C ARG A 109 -7.94 -8.33 12.72
N ARG A 110 -7.18 -7.88 13.72
CA ARG A 110 -6.21 -8.72 14.43
C ARG A 110 -6.84 -9.84 15.22
N ALA A 111 -8.04 -9.62 15.73
CA ALA A 111 -8.87 -10.64 16.35
C ALA A 111 -9.53 -11.58 15.32
N GLY A 112 -9.26 -11.42 14.02
CA GLY A 112 -9.86 -12.23 12.95
C GLY A 112 -11.33 -11.93 12.68
N ILE A 113 -11.81 -10.74 13.03
CA ILE A 113 -13.19 -10.28 12.81
C ILE A 113 -13.19 -9.28 11.66
N GLU A 114 -13.54 -9.74 10.46
CA GLU A 114 -13.35 -8.97 9.22
C GLU A 114 -14.64 -8.80 8.39
N TRP A 115 -15.75 -9.39 8.81
CA TRP A 115 -17.00 -9.42 8.04
C TRP A 115 -17.52 -8.03 7.64
N TYR A 116 -17.36 -7.03 8.51
CA TYR A 116 -17.80 -5.67 8.23
C TYR A 116 -17.02 -5.03 7.09
N HIS A 117 -15.75 -5.42 6.88
CA HIS A 117 -14.94 -4.96 5.75
C HIS A 117 -15.36 -5.61 4.45
N ASN A 118 -15.76 -6.88 4.51
CA ASN A 118 -16.34 -7.59 3.37
C ASN A 118 -17.67 -6.95 2.96
N GLU A 119 -18.50 -6.53 3.94
CA GLU A 119 -19.74 -5.79 3.68
C GLU A 119 -19.47 -4.41 3.05
N LEU A 120 -18.52 -3.64 3.58
CA LEU A 120 -18.12 -2.36 2.98
C LEU A 120 -17.64 -2.52 1.54
N THR A 121 -16.80 -3.53 1.32
CA THR A 121 -16.30 -3.89 -0.01
C THR A 121 -17.44 -4.27 -0.94
N THR A 122 -18.39 -5.07 -0.47
CA THR A 122 -19.57 -5.48 -1.24
C THR A 122 -20.44 -4.28 -1.62
N GLN A 123 -20.72 -3.38 -0.68
CA GLN A 123 -21.48 -2.15 -0.96
C GLN A 123 -20.73 -1.24 -1.93
N TRP A 124 -19.41 -1.12 -1.80
CA TRP A 124 -18.58 -0.36 -2.72
C TRP A 124 -18.65 -0.96 -4.13
N MET A 125 -18.47 -2.28 -4.28
CA MET A 125 -18.57 -2.95 -5.58
C MET A 125 -19.96 -2.77 -6.21
N GLN A 126 -21.03 -2.89 -5.42
CA GLN A 126 -22.40 -2.69 -5.89
C GLN A 126 -22.66 -1.26 -6.38
N SER A 127 -22.15 -0.26 -5.67
CA SER A 127 -22.29 1.15 -6.10
C SER A 127 -21.50 1.47 -7.38
N HIS A 128 -20.55 0.63 -7.76
CA HIS A 128 -19.73 0.75 -8.97
C HIS A 128 -20.12 -0.26 -10.07
N GLY A 129 -21.33 -0.82 -10.01
CA GLY A 129 -21.85 -1.71 -11.06
C GLY A 129 -21.27 -3.13 -11.03
N GLY A 130 -20.61 -3.52 -9.94
CA GLY A 130 -20.09 -4.88 -9.71
C GLY A 130 -18.83 -5.23 -10.50
N VAL A 131 -18.22 -4.26 -11.19
CA VAL A 131 -17.01 -4.46 -11.99
C VAL A 131 -15.94 -3.48 -11.53
N VAL A 132 -14.71 -3.98 -11.44
CA VAL A 132 -13.53 -3.16 -11.11
C VAL A 132 -12.87 -2.74 -12.42
N PRO A 133 -12.91 -1.46 -12.80
CA PRO A 133 -12.25 -1.02 -14.01
C PRO A 133 -10.72 -0.95 -13.84
N PHE A 134 -10.03 -0.86 -14.96
CA PHE A 134 -8.63 -0.46 -15.05
C PHE A 134 -8.53 1.01 -15.44
N CYS A 135 -7.44 1.65 -15.06
CA CYS A 135 -7.05 2.97 -15.58
C CYS A 135 -5.92 2.78 -16.57
N HIS A 136 -6.15 3.02 -17.87
CA HIS A 136 -5.10 2.95 -18.89
C HIS A 136 -4.60 4.35 -19.25
N LEU A 137 -3.29 4.54 -19.20
CA LEU A 137 -2.57 5.75 -19.55
C LEU A 137 -1.61 5.45 -20.71
N PRO A 138 -1.99 5.77 -21.96
CA PRO A 138 -1.12 5.55 -23.11
C PRO A 138 -0.02 6.62 -23.21
N VAL A 139 1.11 6.26 -23.81
CA VAL A 139 2.11 7.24 -24.27
C VAL A 139 1.49 8.15 -25.33
N SER A 140 1.69 9.45 -25.17
CA SER A 140 1.42 10.47 -26.19
C SER A 140 2.69 10.74 -27.01
N LEU A 141 2.56 10.79 -28.33
CA LEU A 141 3.61 11.23 -29.24
C LEU A 141 3.33 12.68 -29.66
N GLN A 142 3.94 13.65 -28.98
CA GLN A 142 3.79 15.06 -29.36
C GLN A 142 4.70 15.40 -30.54
N GLY A 143 4.10 15.79 -31.68
CA GLY A 143 4.75 16.60 -32.72
C GLY A 143 6.04 16.05 -33.36
N GLY A 144 6.35 14.76 -33.21
CA GLY A 144 7.42 14.08 -33.95
C GLY A 144 8.76 13.87 -33.23
N ALA A 145 8.91 14.13 -31.93
CA ALA A 145 10.19 13.81 -31.25
C ALA A 145 10.14 13.46 -29.75
N THR A 146 9.12 13.86 -28.98
CA THR A 146 9.08 13.61 -27.53
C THR A 146 7.89 12.73 -27.16
N ALA A 147 8.18 11.51 -26.72
CA ALA A 147 7.21 10.59 -26.14
C ALA A 147 7.07 10.88 -24.64
N LEU A 148 5.85 11.19 -24.17
CA LEU A 148 5.55 11.47 -22.77
C LEU A 148 4.22 10.82 -22.38
N VAL A 149 4.04 10.53 -21.10
CA VAL A 149 2.75 10.09 -20.57
C VAL A 149 2.01 11.30 -19.99
N GLU A 150 0.83 11.60 -20.53
CA GLU A 150 0.06 12.78 -20.11
C GLU A 150 -0.92 12.42 -19.00
N ALA A 151 -0.86 13.11 -17.85
CA ALA A 151 -1.73 12.82 -16.71
C ALA A 151 -3.24 12.96 -17.01
N LYS A 152 -3.63 13.61 -18.12
CA LYS A 152 -5.04 13.77 -18.55
C LYS A 152 -5.46 12.81 -19.66
N SER A 153 -4.57 11.95 -20.16
CA SER A 153 -4.87 11.01 -21.24
C SER A 153 -5.51 9.69 -20.76
N TRP A 154 -5.74 9.56 -19.45
CA TRP A 154 -6.27 8.34 -18.87
C TRP A 154 -7.64 7.97 -19.43
N GLN A 155 -7.90 6.67 -19.47
CA GLN A 155 -9.18 6.10 -19.85
C GLN A 155 -9.57 5.00 -18.87
N THR A 156 -10.81 5.06 -18.38
CA THR A 156 -11.38 3.98 -17.57
C THR A 156 -11.82 2.83 -18.49
N VAL A 157 -11.23 1.66 -18.31
CA VAL A 157 -11.45 0.49 -19.16
C VAL A 157 -12.08 -0.65 -18.34
N GLN A 158 -13.24 -1.13 -18.77
CA GLN A 158 -14.06 -2.12 -18.04
C GLN A 158 -13.73 -3.59 -18.37
N ALA A 159 -12.87 -3.87 -19.36
CA ALA A 159 -12.51 -5.22 -19.78
C ALA A 159 -11.08 -5.28 -20.33
N GLU A 160 -10.35 -6.38 -20.07
CA GLU A 160 -8.97 -6.59 -20.54
C GLU A 160 -8.85 -6.48 -22.08
N ASP A 161 -9.85 -6.95 -22.82
CA ASP A 161 -9.89 -6.93 -24.30
C ASP A 161 -9.90 -5.52 -24.91
N LYS A 162 -10.19 -4.49 -24.11
CA LYS A 162 -10.21 -3.09 -24.56
C LYS A 162 -8.87 -2.38 -24.33
N ILE A 163 -7.97 -2.95 -23.54
CA ILE A 163 -6.58 -2.51 -23.48
C ILE A 163 -5.93 -3.10 -24.74
N PRO A 164 -5.22 -2.30 -25.56
CA PRO A 164 -4.53 -2.83 -26.73
C PRO A 164 -3.69 -4.05 -26.34
N SER A 165 -3.50 -5.03 -27.23
CA SER A 165 -2.57 -6.14 -26.96
C SER A 165 -1.20 -5.59 -26.52
N GLN A 166 -0.41 -6.41 -25.79
CA GLN A 166 0.96 -6.07 -25.40
C GLN A 166 1.68 -5.34 -26.53
N PRO A 167 2.45 -4.26 -26.24
CA PRO A 167 3.21 -3.56 -27.26
C PRO A 167 4.03 -4.56 -28.09
N SER A 168 4.02 -4.42 -29.41
CA SER A 168 4.81 -5.32 -30.28
C SER A 168 6.29 -5.30 -29.88
N ALA A 169 7.06 -6.33 -30.23
CA ALA A 169 8.52 -6.33 -29.97
C ALA A 169 9.26 -5.11 -30.60
N GLU A 170 8.65 -4.46 -31.60
CA GLU A 170 9.15 -3.25 -32.24
C GLU A 170 8.71 -1.96 -31.52
N SER A 171 7.83 -2.04 -30.51
CA SER A 171 7.37 -0.87 -29.76
C SER A 171 8.53 -0.23 -28.99
N PRO A 172 8.66 1.10 -28.98
CA PRO A 172 9.62 1.82 -28.15
C PRO A 172 9.11 2.01 -26.70
N THR A 173 8.19 1.17 -26.24
CA THR A 173 7.49 1.35 -24.96
C THR A 173 7.49 0.08 -24.14
N VAL A 174 7.39 0.24 -22.81
CA VAL A 174 7.14 -0.82 -21.85
C VAL A 174 5.80 -0.55 -21.18
N ARG A 175 4.95 -1.58 -21.08
CA ARG A 175 3.68 -1.50 -20.36
C ARG A 175 3.85 -1.92 -18.91
N VAL A 176 3.62 -0.97 -18.02
CA VAL A 176 3.64 -1.15 -16.57
C VAL A 176 2.22 -1.37 -16.07
N VAL A 177 1.99 -2.43 -15.30
CA VAL A 177 0.78 -2.63 -14.51
C VAL A 177 1.13 -2.38 -13.05
N ALA A 178 0.49 -1.40 -12.43
CA ALA A 178 0.82 -0.92 -11.10
C ALA A 178 -0.38 -1.01 -10.14
N ILE A 179 -0.08 -1.50 -8.94
CA ILE A 179 -1.01 -1.67 -7.81
C ILE A 179 -0.27 -1.38 -6.50
N SER A 180 -1.01 -1.21 -5.41
CA SER A 180 -0.48 -1.02 -4.07
C SER A 180 -1.54 -1.29 -3.02
N ASP A 181 -1.12 -1.48 -1.76
CA ASP A 181 -2.01 -1.54 -0.60
C ASP A 181 -3.10 -2.59 -0.76
N THR A 182 -2.74 -3.75 -1.34
CA THR A 182 -3.72 -4.81 -1.60
C THR A 182 -4.21 -5.45 -0.32
N HIS A 183 -3.42 -5.46 0.76
CA HIS A 183 -3.89 -5.86 2.09
C HIS A 183 -4.60 -7.23 2.12
N LEU A 184 -4.09 -8.19 1.34
CA LEU A 184 -4.70 -9.51 1.06
C LEU A 184 -6.03 -9.52 0.28
N LEU A 185 -6.56 -8.35 -0.10
CA LEU A 185 -7.75 -8.19 -0.95
C LEU A 185 -7.42 -8.33 -2.44
N HIS A 186 -6.21 -8.76 -2.80
CA HIS A 186 -5.81 -9.00 -4.19
C HIS A 186 -6.70 -10.02 -4.92
N HIS A 187 -7.32 -10.96 -4.20
CA HIS A 187 -8.28 -11.91 -4.75
C HIS A 187 -9.59 -11.26 -5.25
N LEU A 188 -9.83 -10.00 -4.87
CA LEU A 188 -10.96 -9.19 -5.34
C LEU A 188 -10.60 -8.32 -6.55
N LEU A 189 -9.30 -8.24 -6.89
CA LEU A 189 -8.89 -7.60 -8.13
C LEU A 189 -9.43 -8.39 -9.32
N PRO A 190 -9.82 -7.70 -10.40
CA PRO A 190 -10.02 -8.38 -11.67
C PRO A 190 -8.67 -8.96 -12.11
N LYS A 191 -8.70 -10.01 -12.94
CA LYS A 191 -7.50 -10.54 -13.57
C LYS A 191 -6.71 -9.40 -14.20
N LEU A 192 -5.43 -9.26 -13.85
CA LEU A 192 -4.65 -8.13 -14.32
C LEU A 192 -4.44 -8.21 -15.84
N PRO A 193 -4.48 -7.07 -16.55
CA PRO A 193 -4.30 -7.04 -17.98
C PRO A 193 -2.86 -7.40 -18.35
N GLN A 194 -2.64 -7.81 -19.60
CA GLN A 194 -1.29 -8.09 -20.08
C GLN A 194 -0.42 -6.82 -20.02
N GLY A 195 0.78 -6.98 -19.51
CA GLY A 195 1.82 -5.96 -19.47
C GLY A 195 3.19 -6.61 -19.42
N ASP A 196 4.23 -5.80 -19.55
CA ASP A 196 5.61 -6.28 -19.54
C ASP A 196 6.15 -6.35 -18.10
N LEU A 197 5.73 -5.40 -17.27
CA LEU A 197 6.20 -5.21 -15.89
C LEU A 197 5.02 -5.06 -14.93
N LEU A 198 4.96 -5.89 -13.89
CA LEU A 198 4.03 -5.74 -12.76
C LEU A 198 4.75 -5.11 -11.57
N ILE A 199 4.19 -4.04 -11.00
CA ILE A 199 4.75 -3.32 -9.85
C ILE A 199 3.72 -3.31 -8.70
N HIS A 200 4.17 -3.69 -7.51
CA HIS A 200 3.42 -3.50 -6.25
C HIS A 200 4.14 -2.50 -5.33
N CYS A 201 3.45 -1.43 -4.91
CA CYS A 201 4.05 -0.30 -4.18
C CYS A 201 3.95 -0.42 -2.64
N GLY A 202 4.16 -1.64 -2.12
CA GLY A 202 4.08 -1.94 -0.68
C GLY A 202 2.68 -2.26 -0.17
N ASP A 203 2.64 -2.78 1.05
CA ASP A 203 1.43 -3.20 1.76
C ASP A 203 0.67 -4.32 1.02
N LEU A 204 1.42 -5.35 0.61
CA LEU A 204 0.87 -6.58 0.01
C LEU A 204 0.06 -7.39 1.03
N SER A 205 0.44 -7.28 2.31
CA SER A 205 -0.20 -7.97 3.42
C SER A 205 -0.85 -6.99 4.41
N TYR A 206 -1.41 -7.53 5.50
CA TYR A 206 -1.95 -6.75 6.61
C TYR A 206 -1.14 -6.96 7.89
N GLU A 207 0.13 -7.34 7.78
CA GLU A 207 0.91 -7.73 8.94
C GLU A 207 1.18 -6.51 9.82
N GLU A 208 0.96 -6.66 11.12
CA GLU A 208 1.42 -5.70 12.11
C GLU A 208 2.26 -6.44 13.15
N SER A 209 3.16 -5.73 13.82
CA SER A 209 4.13 -6.31 14.76
C SER A 209 3.53 -7.07 15.94
N ARG A 210 2.22 -6.93 16.22
CA ARG A 210 1.52 -7.64 17.29
C ARG A 210 0.42 -8.56 16.76
N SER A 211 0.45 -8.88 15.47
CA SER A 211 -0.44 -9.88 14.86
C SER A 211 0.04 -11.29 15.20
N GLN A 212 -0.88 -12.26 15.08
CA GLN A 212 -0.53 -13.68 15.22
C GLN A 212 0.50 -14.10 14.16
N ASP A 213 0.36 -13.65 12.91
CA ASP A 213 1.30 -13.92 11.82
C ASP A 213 2.73 -13.43 12.16
N ALA A 214 2.87 -12.21 12.70
CA ALA A 214 4.16 -11.69 13.13
C ALA A 214 4.78 -12.54 14.26
N ARG A 215 3.95 -13.02 15.21
CA ARG A 215 4.41 -13.89 16.29
C ARG A 215 4.86 -15.26 15.78
N GLU A 216 4.08 -15.88 14.90
CA GLU A 216 4.41 -17.17 14.29
C GLU A 216 5.71 -17.07 13.49
N PHE A 217 5.89 -15.98 12.75
CA PHE A 217 7.15 -15.65 12.09
C PHE A 217 8.29 -15.52 13.10
N ASP A 218 8.18 -14.67 14.13
CA ASP A 218 9.27 -14.40 15.08
C ASP A 218 9.69 -15.68 15.83
N GLU A 219 8.73 -16.51 16.24
CA GLU A 219 9.00 -17.80 16.89
C GLU A 219 9.73 -18.75 15.95
N LYS A 220 9.26 -18.89 14.70
CA LYS A 220 9.91 -19.77 13.73
C LYS A 220 11.29 -19.28 13.33
N TRP A 221 11.46 -17.98 13.13
CA TRP A 221 12.74 -17.36 12.78
C TRP A 221 13.79 -17.60 13.89
N GLN A 222 13.38 -17.46 15.16
CA GLN A 222 14.22 -17.78 16.31
C GLN A 222 14.51 -19.27 16.46
N GLU A 223 13.50 -20.14 16.30
CA GLU A 223 13.65 -21.61 16.35
C GLU A 223 14.71 -22.10 15.36
N LEU A 224 14.75 -21.51 14.16
CA LEU A 224 15.68 -21.86 13.11
C LEU A 224 17.06 -21.19 13.27
N GLY A 225 17.26 -20.37 14.31
CA GLY A 225 18.51 -19.64 14.53
C GLY A 225 18.86 -18.69 13.38
N GLU A 226 17.84 -18.02 12.83
CA GLU A 226 17.97 -17.09 11.69
C GLU A 226 18.54 -17.74 10.42
N ASN A 227 18.40 -19.07 10.30
CA ASN A 227 18.83 -19.84 9.13
C ASN A 227 17.86 -19.61 7.97
N PHE A 228 18.20 -18.65 7.10
CA PHE A 228 17.36 -18.26 5.96
C PHE A 228 16.99 -19.42 5.02
N PRO A 229 17.90 -20.31 4.59
CA PRO A 229 17.51 -21.46 3.75
C PRO A 229 16.44 -22.38 4.33
N GLU A 230 16.49 -22.69 5.64
CA GLU A 230 15.45 -23.50 6.28
C GLU A 230 14.17 -22.70 6.50
N PHE A 231 14.29 -21.40 6.81
CA PHE A 231 13.16 -20.50 6.90
C PHE A 231 12.39 -20.40 5.59
N LEU A 232 13.10 -20.26 4.45
CA LEU A 232 12.49 -20.17 3.13
C LEU A 232 11.61 -21.39 2.83
N LYS A 233 12.11 -22.61 3.07
CA LYS A 233 11.35 -23.85 2.88
C LYS A 233 10.07 -23.88 3.71
N TRP A 234 10.15 -23.43 4.96
CA TRP A 234 8.98 -23.33 5.82
C TRP A 234 8.00 -22.26 5.33
N PHE A 235 8.51 -21.07 5.01
CA PHE A 235 7.71 -19.91 4.61
C PHE A 235 6.92 -20.18 3.33
N GLU A 236 7.53 -20.85 2.33
CA GLU A 236 6.87 -21.31 1.10
C GLU A 236 5.59 -22.12 1.39
N CYS A 237 5.62 -22.96 2.42
CA CYS A 237 4.50 -23.81 2.83
C CYS A 237 3.61 -23.17 3.90
N SER A 238 3.97 -22.01 4.44
CA SER A 238 3.29 -21.40 5.59
C SER A 238 1.91 -20.85 5.25
N GLY A 239 1.04 -20.75 6.26
CA GLY A 239 -0.28 -20.13 6.14
C GLY A 239 -0.27 -18.60 6.20
N LEU A 240 0.91 -18.00 6.35
CA LEU A 240 1.09 -16.57 6.61
C LEU A 240 0.52 -15.69 5.50
N ALA A 241 0.04 -14.52 5.91
CA ALA A 241 -0.45 -13.46 5.03
C ALA A 241 0.59 -13.07 3.96
N ALA A 242 1.83 -12.74 4.35
CA ALA A 242 2.88 -12.38 3.38
C ALA A 242 3.17 -13.51 2.39
N ALA A 243 3.21 -14.77 2.84
CA ALA A 243 3.44 -15.91 1.95
C ALA A 243 2.31 -16.06 0.92
N LYS A 244 1.05 -15.92 1.34
CA LYS A 244 -0.11 -15.95 0.42
C LYS A 244 -0.05 -14.83 -0.61
N ALA A 245 0.25 -13.60 -0.18
CA ALA A 245 0.35 -12.44 -1.06
C ALA A 245 1.51 -12.56 -2.06
N LEU A 246 2.69 -13.04 -1.63
CA LEU A 246 3.82 -13.29 -2.52
C LEU A 246 3.54 -14.40 -3.53
N ARG A 247 2.88 -15.50 -3.14
CA ARG A 247 2.44 -16.54 -4.10
C ARG A 247 1.52 -15.96 -5.15
N TRP A 248 0.54 -15.16 -4.73
CA TRP A 248 -0.37 -14.51 -5.67
C TRP A 248 0.41 -13.61 -6.64
N LEU A 249 1.22 -12.68 -6.12
CA LEU A 249 2.00 -11.74 -6.93
C LEU A 249 2.92 -12.46 -7.94
N GLY A 250 3.58 -13.53 -7.51
CA GLY A 250 4.44 -14.37 -8.34
C GLY A 250 3.71 -15.12 -9.45
N SER A 251 2.43 -15.45 -9.23
CA SER A 251 1.59 -16.21 -10.17
C SER A 251 0.69 -15.34 -11.05
N GLU A 252 0.50 -14.07 -10.71
CA GLU A 252 -0.42 -13.18 -11.40
C GLU A 252 0.11 -12.84 -12.80
N GLY A 253 -0.76 -13.02 -13.80
CA GLY A 253 -0.54 -12.64 -15.19
C GLY A 253 0.73 -13.22 -15.86
N LEU A 254 0.95 -12.79 -17.09
CA LEU A 254 2.13 -13.14 -17.89
C LEU A 254 3.05 -11.92 -18.03
N PHE A 255 3.65 -11.51 -16.91
CA PHE A 255 4.64 -10.43 -16.88
C PHE A 255 6.05 -10.98 -17.05
N GLU A 256 6.89 -10.25 -17.81
CA GLU A 256 8.33 -10.59 -17.96
C GLU A 256 9.10 -10.27 -16.68
N HIS A 257 8.72 -9.19 -15.99
CA HIS A 257 9.33 -8.78 -14.72
C HIS A 257 8.27 -8.47 -13.67
N ARG A 258 8.58 -8.78 -12.42
CA ARG A 258 7.79 -8.40 -11.25
C ARG A 258 8.65 -7.63 -10.25
N VAL A 259 8.15 -6.47 -9.84
CA VAL A 259 8.85 -5.55 -8.94
C VAL A 259 8.00 -5.26 -7.71
N LEU A 260 8.67 -5.19 -6.56
CA LEU A 260 8.06 -4.94 -5.27
C LEU A 260 8.92 -3.98 -4.45
N VAL A 261 8.28 -2.99 -3.83
CA VAL A 261 8.76 -2.39 -2.58
C VAL A 261 7.86 -2.88 -1.45
N ALA A 262 8.40 -3.04 -0.25
CA ALA A 262 7.60 -3.31 0.94
C ALA A 262 6.88 -2.03 1.43
N GLY A 263 5.95 -2.15 2.36
CA GLY A 263 5.30 -1.03 3.05
C GLY A 263 5.19 -1.26 4.55
N ASN A 264 4.48 -0.37 5.25
CA ASN A 264 4.41 -0.42 6.71
C ASN A 264 3.62 -1.60 7.29
N HIS A 265 2.93 -2.36 6.44
CA HIS A 265 2.29 -3.62 6.76
C HIS A 265 3.12 -4.85 6.41
N ASP A 266 4.36 -4.71 5.93
CA ASP A 266 5.18 -5.83 5.46
C ASP A 266 6.29 -6.17 6.46
N TYR A 267 5.87 -6.45 7.70
CA TYR A 267 6.75 -6.71 8.85
C TYR A 267 7.79 -7.78 8.56
N ILE A 268 7.40 -8.91 7.97
CA ILE A 268 8.33 -10.02 7.72
C ILE A 268 9.47 -9.59 6.78
N LEU A 269 9.17 -8.82 5.74
CA LEU A 269 10.15 -8.36 4.76
C LEU A 269 11.19 -7.42 5.38
N GLU A 270 10.78 -6.57 6.34
CA GLU A 270 11.74 -5.77 7.11
C GLU A 270 12.60 -6.65 8.01
N ARG A 271 11.96 -7.58 8.74
CA ARG A 271 12.62 -8.32 9.83
C ARG A 271 13.64 -9.34 9.40
N ILE A 272 13.46 -9.98 8.25
CA ILE A 272 14.47 -10.91 7.70
C ILE A 272 15.68 -10.17 7.14
N GLY A 273 15.59 -8.85 6.96
CA GLY A 273 16.64 -8.00 6.41
C GLY A 273 16.69 -8.03 4.87
N GLU A 274 17.25 -6.98 4.30
CA GLU A 274 17.23 -6.69 2.87
C GLU A 274 17.65 -7.87 1.98
N ARG A 275 18.83 -8.45 2.24
CA ARG A 275 19.37 -9.56 1.44
C ARG A 275 18.43 -10.76 1.42
N ASN A 276 17.87 -11.11 2.57
CA ASN A 276 16.96 -12.26 2.69
C ASN A 276 15.61 -11.92 2.05
N ALA A 277 15.12 -10.69 2.16
CA ALA A 277 13.91 -10.24 1.48
C ALA A 277 14.05 -10.32 -0.04
N GLN A 278 15.20 -9.94 -0.60
CA GLN A 278 15.49 -10.12 -2.04
C GLN A 278 15.46 -11.58 -2.46
N LEU A 279 16.13 -12.46 -1.71
CA LEU A 279 16.16 -13.89 -2.00
C LEU A 279 14.78 -14.53 -1.85
N LEU A 280 14.01 -14.11 -0.85
CA LEU A 280 12.64 -14.54 -0.60
C LEU A 280 11.75 -14.14 -1.78
N CYS A 281 11.70 -12.86 -2.13
CA CYS A 281 10.92 -12.36 -3.25
C CYS A 281 11.27 -13.09 -4.55
N LYS A 282 12.56 -13.31 -4.81
CA LYS A 282 13.01 -14.06 -5.99
C LYS A 282 12.51 -15.51 -5.99
N ALA A 283 12.48 -16.19 -4.84
CA ALA A 283 11.90 -17.53 -4.73
C ALA A 283 10.39 -17.56 -5.06
N PHE A 284 9.69 -16.44 -4.84
CA PHE A 284 8.29 -16.24 -5.24
C PHE A 284 8.13 -15.59 -6.61
N ASN A 285 9.11 -15.70 -7.51
CA ASN A 285 9.03 -15.15 -8.87
C ASN A 285 8.84 -13.62 -8.89
N VAL A 286 9.41 -12.90 -7.91
CA VAL A 286 9.48 -11.43 -7.90
C VAL A 286 10.92 -11.01 -8.14
N ASP A 287 11.21 -10.60 -9.37
CA ASP A 287 12.57 -10.38 -9.88
C ASP A 287 13.28 -9.18 -9.24
N GLY A 288 12.52 -8.14 -8.87
CA GLY A 288 13.05 -6.89 -8.32
C GLY A 288 12.41 -6.51 -6.99
N TYR A 289 12.97 -6.97 -5.88
CA TYR A 289 12.71 -6.36 -4.57
C TYR A 289 13.60 -5.12 -4.40
N LEU A 290 12.98 -3.94 -4.45
CA LEU A 290 13.67 -2.66 -4.38
C LEU A 290 13.79 -2.20 -2.92
N HIS A 291 14.91 -1.54 -2.61
CA HIS A 291 15.22 -1.08 -1.27
C HIS A 291 15.98 0.25 -1.33
N THR A 292 15.79 1.11 -0.32
CA THR A 292 16.22 2.52 -0.34
C THR A 292 17.69 2.68 -0.74
N ARG A 293 18.59 1.93 -0.10
CA ARG A 293 20.04 2.07 -0.26
C ARG A 293 20.62 1.36 -1.49
N ASN A 294 19.80 0.64 -2.24
CA ASN A 294 20.27 -0.07 -3.42
C ASN A 294 20.38 0.86 -4.62
N PRO A 295 21.35 0.61 -5.51
CA PRO A 295 21.41 1.33 -6.78
C PRO A 295 20.20 0.99 -7.65
N PRO A 296 19.85 1.86 -8.60
CA PRO A 296 18.83 1.55 -9.61
C PRO A 296 19.14 0.25 -10.36
N THR A 297 18.10 -0.53 -10.65
CA THR A 297 18.18 -1.85 -11.29
C THR A 297 17.69 -1.78 -12.73
N ASP A 298 18.46 -2.35 -13.64
CA ASP A 298 18.11 -2.43 -15.04
C ASP A 298 17.26 -3.67 -15.35
N LEU A 299 16.05 -3.45 -15.87
CA LEU A 299 15.17 -4.51 -16.34
C LEU A 299 15.25 -4.58 -17.87
N HIS A 300 15.66 -5.74 -18.37
CA HIS A 300 15.82 -6.01 -19.80
C HIS A 300 14.65 -6.88 -20.29
N PHE A 301 13.97 -6.43 -21.35
CA PHE A 301 12.81 -7.11 -21.91
C PHE A 301 13.18 -7.86 -23.19
N LYS A 302 12.41 -8.90 -23.53
CA LYS A 302 12.60 -9.69 -24.77
C LYS A 302 12.44 -8.85 -26.03
N SER A 303 11.71 -7.74 -25.97
CA SER A 303 11.59 -6.74 -27.04
C SER A 303 12.91 -6.02 -27.35
N GLY A 304 13.96 -6.18 -26.54
CA GLY A 304 15.18 -5.38 -26.63
C GLY A 304 15.03 -3.97 -26.05
N CYS A 305 13.93 -3.72 -25.34
CA CYS A 305 13.78 -2.53 -24.49
C CYS A 305 14.43 -2.76 -23.12
N LYS A 306 14.74 -1.64 -22.46
CA LYS A 306 15.23 -1.60 -21.09
C LYS A 306 14.61 -0.42 -20.36
N VAL A 307 14.26 -0.64 -19.09
CA VAL A 307 13.91 0.42 -18.13
C VAL A 307 14.74 0.24 -16.86
N THR A 308 15.14 1.35 -16.25
CA THR A 308 15.85 1.36 -14.98
C THR A 308 14.88 1.73 -13.86
N VAL A 309 14.82 0.91 -12.82
CA VAL A 309 13.88 1.07 -11.71
C VAL A 309 14.63 1.28 -10.39
N TRP A 310 14.12 2.16 -9.54
CA TRP A 310 14.58 2.29 -8.15
C TRP A 310 13.37 2.43 -7.24
N GLY A 311 13.52 2.07 -5.97
CA GLY A 311 12.41 2.25 -5.04
C GLY A 311 12.75 2.08 -3.58
N SER A 312 11.82 2.53 -2.74
CA SER A 312 11.91 2.47 -1.30
C SER A 312 10.55 2.18 -0.67
N GLY A 313 10.55 1.27 0.31
CA GLY A 313 9.35 1.00 1.11
C GLY A 313 9.08 2.03 2.20
N VAL A 314 9.90 3.06 2.31
CA VAL A 314 9.84 4.02 3.40
C VAL A 314 8.55 4.85 3.34
N SER A 315 7.93 5.02 4.50
CA SER A 315 6.85 5.96 4.76
C SER A 315 7.14 6.75 6.03
N ALA A 316 6.41 7.86 6.22
CA ALA A 316 6.60 8.69 7.39
C ALA A 316 5.66 8.28 8.53
N LYS A 317 6.16 8.35 9.75
CA LYS A 317 5.35 8.21 10.95
C LYS A 317 4.51 9.46 11.13
N ALA A 318 3.26 9.46 10.66
CA ALA A 318 2.36 10.62 10.78
C ALA A 318 2.50 11.33 12.14
N GLY A 319 2.98 12.59 12.10
CA GLY A 319 3.19 13.41 13.29
C GLY A 319 1.91 13.50 14.11
N VAL A 320 1.96 13.04 15.36
CA VAL A 320 0.77 12.98 16.22
C VAL A 320 0.68 14.28 17.01
N GLY A 321 -0.45 14.99 16.89
CA GLY A 321 -0.80 16.00 17.88
C GLY A 321 -1.09 15.34 19.23
N GLY A 322 -0.18 15.46 20.19
CA GLY A 322 -0.31 14.93 21.54
C GLY A 322 0.06 13.44 21.70
N GLU A 323 0.22 12.98 22.93
CA GLU A 323 0.47 11.56 23.24
C GLU A 323 -0.71 10.71 22.78
N ARG A 324 -0.51 9.94 21.70
CA ARG A 324 -1.43 8.85 21.36
C ARG A 324 -1.40 7.85 22.52
N ALA A 325 -2.58 7.52 23.06
CA ALA A 325 -2.68 6.49 24.10
C ALA A 325 -2.17 5.11 23.62
N ILE A 326 -2.08 4.87 22.30
CA ILE A 326 -1.64 3.60 21.69
C ILE A 326 -0.80 3.91 20.44
N LYS A 327 0.38 3.31 20.37
CA LYS A 327 1.28 3.35 19.21
C LYS A 327 0.81 2.32 18.17
N SER A 328 0.89 2.67 16.89
CA SER A 328 0.57 1.75 15.79
C SER A 328 1.47 0.51 15.84
N GLY A 329 0.93 -0.66 15.52
CA GLY A 329 1.72 -1.88 15.30
C GLY A 329 2.31 -1.98 13.89
N ASN A 330 1.85 -1.15 12.95
CA ASN A 330 2.38 -1.05 11.59
C ASN A 330 3.62 -0.16 11.62
N VAL A 331 4.76 -0.78 11.88
CA VAL A 331 6.02 -0.08 12.18
C VAL A 331 7.11 -0.34 11.15
N ALA A 332 6.87 -1.24 10.20
CA ALA A 332 7.85 -1.61 9.19
C ALA A 332 8.13 -0.44 8.23
N PHE A 333 9.37 -0.20 7.88
CA PHE A 333 9.76 0.85 6.93
C PHE A 333 9.19 2.23 7.30
N VAL A 334 8.94 2.51 8.58
CA VAL A 334 8.39 3.78 9.05
C VAL A 334 9.50 4.63 9.66
N TYR A 335 9.76 5.80 9.06
CA TYR A 335 10.73 6.76 9.59
C TYR A 335 10.06 7.80 10.49
N ASP A 336 10.75 8.23 11.54
CA ASP A 336 10.25 9.31 12.40
C ASP A 336 10.28 10.65 11.66
N MET A 337 9.27 11.50 11.82
CA MET A 337 9.18 12.76 11.06
C MET A 337 10.33 13.74 11.34
N GLU A 338 10.90 13.74 12.55
CA GLU A 338 11.91 14.75 12.92
C GLU A 338 13.27 14.47 12.26
N ALA A 339 13.70 13.20 12.26
CA ALA A 339 15.00 12.79 11.72
C ALA A 339 14.91 12.07 10.36
N GLY A 340 13.73 11.54 10.02
CA GLY A 340 13.53 10.67 8.86
C GLY A 340 13.80 11.34 7.53
N ASP A 341 13.57 12.65 7.44
CA ASP A 341 13.86 13.44 6.25
C ASP A 341 15.37 13.53 5.97
N SER A 342 16.20 13.70 7.01
CA SER A 342 17.65 13.71 6.86
C SER A 342 18.18 12.31 6.56
N GLN A 343 17.65 11.29 7.25
CA GLN A 343 18.00 9.90 7.01
C GLN A 343 17.68 9.47 5.58
N PHE A 344 16.48 9.79 5.08
CA PHE A 344 16.08 9.42 3.73
C PHE A 344 16.95 10.12 2.67
N ARG A 345 17.32 11.40 2.88
CA ARG A 345 18.28 12.09 2.01
C ARG A 345 19.63 11.37 1.97
N GLU A 346 20.22 11.08 3.13
CA GLU A 346 21.51 10.37 3.22
C GLU A 346 21.45 9.02 2.50
N GLU A 347 20.39 8.26 2.72
CA GLU A 347 20.19 6.94 2.12
C GLU A 347 19.89 6.96 0.62
N THR A 348 19.67 8.15 0.03
CA THR A 348 19.37 8.35 -1.39
C THR A 348 20.43 9.18 -2.13
N GLU A 349 21.55 9.55 -1.47
CA GLU A 349 22.65 10.32 -2.08
C GLU A 349 23.32 9.62 -3.26
N HIS A 350 23.17 8.31 -3.40
CA HIS A 350 23.71 7.53 -4.51
C HIS A 350 22.91 7.64 -5.81
N LEU A 351 21.77 8.35 -5.80
CA LEU A 351 20.95 8.60 -6.98
C LEU A 351 21.40 9.88 -7.68
N ASP A 352 21.33 9.87 -9.01
CA ASP A 352 21.65 11.01 -9.88
C ASP A 352 20.44 11.43 -10.72
N GLU A 353 20.49 12.63 -11.31
CA GLU A 353 19.52 13.06 -12.32
C GLU A 353 19.46 12.06 -13.49
N GLY A 354 18.26 11.56 -13.81
CA GLY A 354 18.05 10.56 -14.87
C GLY A 354 18.54 9.14 -14.55
N SER A 355 18.93 8.86 -13.30
CA SER A 355 19.42 7.54 -12.88
C SER A 355 18.34 6.45 -12.84
N ALA A 356 17.06 6.82 -12.78
CA ALA A 356 15.92 5.89 -12.81
C ALA A 356 14.81 6.38 -13.75
N ASP A 357 14.29 5.48 -14.59
CA ASP A 357 13.12 5.74 -15.44
C ASP A 357 11.82 5.64 -14.61
N ILE A 358 11.80 4.73 -13.63
CA ILE A 358 10.68 4.50 -12.71
C ILE A 358 11.17 4.62 -11.26
N ILE A 359 10.50 5.44 -10.46
CA ILE A 359 10.64 5.45 -9.00
C ILE A 359 9.40 4.83 -8.37
N VAL A 360 9.60 3.83 -7.51
CA VAL A 360 8.54 3.16 -6.74
C VAL A 360 8.72 3.48 -5.26
N MET A 361 7.78 4.19 -4.67
CA MET A 361 7.76 4.47 -3.24
C MET A 361 6.59 3.76 -2.57
N HIS A 362 6.68 3.46 -1.28
CA HIS A 362 5.47 3.22 -0.51
C HIS A 362 4.82 4.56 -0.11
N GLY A 363 5.56 5.43 0.59
CA GLY A 363 5.09 6.76 0.98
C GLY A 363 4.90 7.74 -0.19
N PRO A 364 3.87 8.59 -0.19
CA PRO A 364 3.66 9.58 -1.24
C PRO A 364 4.46 10.86 -1.04
N PRO A 365 4.67 11.64 -2.11
CA PRO A 365 5.27 12.98 -2.07
C PRO A 365 4.35 13.99 -1.38
N ALA A 366 4.93 15.06 -0.84
CA ALA A 366 4.16 16.13 -0.23
C ALA A 366 3.32 16.91 -1.26
N ASN A 367 2.06 17.15 -0.93
CA ASN A 367 1.08 17.92 -1.71
C ASN A 367 0.68 17.30 -3.06
N ALA A 368 0.99 16.03 -3.29
CA ALA A 368 0.60 15.27 -4.47
C ALA A 368 0.18 13.85 -4.05
N LEU A 369 -0.64 13.18 -4.86
CA LEU A 369 -0.96 11.76 -4.65
C LEU A 369 -1.54 11.43 -3.26
N TYR A 370 -2.30 12.39 -2.70
CA TYR A 370 -2.84 12.43 -1.33
C TYR A 370 -1.84 12.64 -0.19
N GLY A 371 -0.54 12.69 -0.47
CA GLY A 371 0.46 13.06 0.52
C GLY A 371 0.26 14.50 1.00
N LYS A 372 0.20 14.67 2.32
CA LYS A 372 0.00 15.99 2.94
C LYS A 372 1.30 16.47 3.57
N SER A 373 1.70 17.69 3.22
CA SER A 373 2.89 18.34 3.82
C SER A 373 2.83 18.34 5.35
N GLY A 374 3.98 18.05 5.96
CA GLY A 374 4.12 17.83 7.40
C GLY A 374 3.58 16.49 7.93
N ARG A 375 3.15 15.57 7.05
CA ARG A 375 2.77 14.19 7.40
C ARG A 375 3.49 13.11 6.59
N VAL A 376 4.27 13.52 5.60
CA VAL A 376 5.09 12.67 4.74
C VAL A 376 6.53 13.19 4.81
N LEU A 377 7.50 12.41 4.31
CA LEU A 377 8.87 12.87 4.17
C LEU A 377 8.93 13.87 3.01
N GLU A 378 9.32 15.11 3.29
CA GLU A 378 9.37 16.17 2.26
C GLU A 378 10.46 15.90 1.21
N SER A 379 11.53 15.21 1.62
CA SER A 379 12.62 14.72 0.77
C SER A 379 12.19 13.78 -0.35
N ILE A 380 11.02 13.15 -0.27
CA ILE A 380 10.46 12.37 -1.39
C ILE A 380 10.18 13.31 -2.57
N SER A 381 9.59 14.47 -2.33
CA SER A 381 9.32 15.46 -3.38
C SER A 381 10.62 16.02 -3.96
N GLU A 382 11.63 16.26 -3.11
CA GLU A 382 12.95 16.71 -3.54
C GLU A 382 13.63 15.67 -4.44
N LEU A 383 13.59 14.40 -4.05
CA LEU A 383 14.16 13.30 -4.81
C LEU A 383 13.52 13.18 -6.20
N VAL A 384 12.18 13.22 -6.28
CA VAL A 384 11.48 13.13 -7.57
C VAL A 384 11.85 14.29 -8.49
N ASN A 385 11.92 15.52 -7.94
CA ASN A 385 12.32 16.70 -8.70
C ASN A 385 13.78 16.65 -9.18
N PHE A 386 14.65 15.97 -8.42
CA PHE A 386 16.06 15.81 -8.76
C PHE A 386 16.29 14.70 -9.79
N VAL A 387 15.76 13.50 -9.55
CA VAL A 387 15.95 12.34 -10.44
C VAL A 387 15.16 12.47 -11.74
N LYS A 388 13.96 13.11 -11.69
CA LYS A 388 13.04 13.29 -12.82
C LYS A 388 12.70 11.98 -13.54
N PRO A 389 12.14 10.98 -12.83
CA PRO A 389 11.72 9.74 -13.47
C PRO A 389 10.60 10.01 -14.47
N THR A 390 10.44 9.11 -15.44
CA THR A 390 9.27 9.16 -16.34
C THR A 390 7.99 8.80 -15.57
N LEU A 391 8.10 7.85 -14.64
CA LEU A 391 6.97 7.36 -13.85
C LEU A 391 7.34 7.31 -12.36
N PHE A 392 6.53 7.95 -11.54
CA PHE A 392 6.57 7.82 -10.09
C PHE A 392 5.32 7.07 -9.61
N LEU A 393 5.51 6.00 -8.85
CA LEU A 393 4.44 5.18 -8.31
C LEU A 393 4.49 5.19 -6.78
N CYS A 394 3.34 5.33 -6.14
CA CYS A 394 3.24 5.19 -4.68
C CYS A 394 1.97 4.50 -4.18
N GLY A 395 1.92 4.27 -2.87
CA GLY A 395 0.77 3.74 -2.14
C GLY A 395 0.52 4.51 -0.85
N HIS A 396 0.27 3.79 0.24
CA HIS A 396 0.20 4.23 1.64
C HIS A 396 -0.99 5.14 1.97
N GLU A 397 -1.16 6.24 1.23
CA GLU A 397 -2.35 7.08 1.35
C GLU A 397 -3.49 6.45 0.55
N HIS A 398 -4.37 5.75 1.27
CA HIS A 398 -5.54 5.07 0.71
C HIS A 398 -6.56 6.05 0.15
N ASN A 399 -7.46 5.52 -0.69
CA ASN A 399 -8.46 6.32 -1.35
C ASN A 399 -9.45 6.95 -0.34
N PRO A 400 -9.59 8.28 -0.27
CA PRO A 400 -10.67 8.89 0.50
C PRO A 400 -12.04 8.54 -0.12
N ASP A 401 -13.12 8.60 0.65
CA ASP A 401 -14.45 8.17 0.18
C ASP A 401 -14.94 8.90 -1.09
N ASN A 402 -14.48 10.13 -1.32
CA ASN A 402 -14.82 10.98 -2.47
C ASN A 402 -13.63 11.22 -3.43
N TRP A 403 -12.69 10.28 -3.48
CA TRP A 403 -11.50 10.37 -4.31
C TRP A 403 -11.84 10.60 -5.79
N LYS A 404 -10.92 11.26 -6.51
CA LYS A 404 -11.02 11.49 -7.95
C LYS A 404 -9.77 11.01 -8.66
N LEU A 405 -9.91 10.59 -9.90
CA LEU A 405 -8.79 10.04 -10.67
C LEU A 405 -7.67 11.06 -10.89
N GLU A 406 -8.00 12.34 -11.05
CA GLU A 406 -7.03 13.43 -11.21
C GLU A 406 -6.23 13.74 -9.94
N GLN A 407 -6.61 13.16 -8.79
CA GLN A 407 -5.83 13.23 -7.56
C GLN A 407 -4.94 11.99 -7.39
N LYS A 408 -5.28 10.88 -8.06
CA LYS A 408 -4.45 9.67 -8.13
C LYS A 408 -3.43 9.71 -9.26
N VAL A 409 -3.70 10.48 -10.32
CA VAL A 409 -2.85 10.64 -11.49
C VAL A 409 -2.52 12.12 -11.63
N VAL A 410 -1.27 12.48 -11.42
CA VAL A 410 -0.83 13.88 -11.40
C VAL A 410 0.38 14.07 -12.30
N ASP A 411 0.44 15.21 -12.98
CA ASP A 411 1.67 15.70 -13.57
C ASP A 411 2.52 16.30 -12.44
N MET A 412 3.67 15.68 -12.16
CA MET A 412 4.58 16.13 -11.10
C MET A 412 5.59 17.17 -11.61
N GLY A 413 5.50 17.58 -12.87
CA GLY A 413 6.47 18.45 -13.54
C GLY A 413 7.68 17.68 -14.08
N GLY A 414 8.47 18.34 -14.91
CA GLY A 414 9.72 17.75 -15.45
C GLY A 414 9.53 16.54 -16.37
N GLY A 415 8.30 16.25 -16.83
CA GLY A 415 7.97 15.06 -17.61
C GLY A 415 7.61 13.83 -16.75
N THR A 416 7.50 13.99 -15.43
CA THR A 416 7.18 12.91 -14.50
C THR A 416 5.67 12.74 -14.33
N LEU A 417 5.16 11.55 -14.64
CA LEU A 417 3.82 11.12 -14.29
C LEU A 417 3.81 10.50 -12.88
N GLY A 418 3.02 11.05 -11.96
CA GLY A 418 2.79 10.48 -10.63
C GLY A 418 1.50 9.67 -10.59
N VAL A 419 1.56 8.46 -9.99
CA VAL A 419 0.39 7.60 -9.79
C VAL A 419 0.34 7.03 -8.37
N ASN A 420 -0.75 7.29 -7.65
CA ASN A 420 -1.07 6.57 -6.42
C ASN A 420 -1.83 5.29 -6.79
N CYS A 421 -1.27 4.14 -6.45
CA CYS A 421 -1.74 2.82 -6.87
C CYS A 421 -2.56 2.09 -5.80
N ALA A 422 -2.91 2.74 -4.68
CA ALA A 422 -3.62 2.11 -3.57
C ALA A 422 -4.95 1.52 -4.03
N CYS A 423 -5.15 0.21 -3.79
CA CYS A 423 -6.35 -0.53 -4.15
C CYS A 423 -7.44 -0.49 -3.07
N THR A 424 -7.17 0.16 -1.94
CA THR A 424 -8.05 0.21 -0.78
C THR A 424 -8.50 1.64 -0.49
N GLY A 425 -9.65 1.75 0.17
CA GLY A 425 -10.15 3.00 0.74
C GLY A 425 -9.61 3.24 2.14
N ARG A 426 -9.88 4.43 2.68
CA ARG A 426 -9.46 4.87 4.03
C ARG A 426 -9.70 3.85 5.14
N TRP A 427 -10.74 3.03 5.02
CA TRP A 427 -11.07 2.01 6.00
C TRP A 427 -10.53 0.62 5.67
N ASN A 428 -9.67 0.48 4.67
CA ASN A 428 -9.17 -0.77 4.09
C ASN A 428 -10.25 -1.60 3.38
N GLN A 429 -11.39 -1.01 3.05
CA GLN A 429 -12.32 -1.63 2.12
C GLN A 429 -11.72 -1.63 0.72
N PHE A 430 -12.04 -2.62 -0.10
CA PHE A 430 -11.59 -2.63 -1.48
C PHE A 430 -12.20 -1.46 -2.25
N CYS A 431 -11.36 -0.67 -2.91
CA CYS A 431 -11.74 0.42 -3.81
C CYS A 431 -11.16 0.27 -5.23
N GLY A 432 -10.32 -0.75 -5.44
CA GLY A 432 -9.87 -1.23 -6.75
C GLY A 432 -9.21 -0.19 -7.66
N MET A 433 -9.06 -0.62 -8.92
CA MET A 433 -8.46 0.07 -10.07
C MET A 433 -6.93 -0.03 -10.18
N PRO A 434 -6.42 -1.14 -10.73
CA PRO A 434 -5.06 -1.23 -11.24
C PRO A 434 -4.80 -0.20 -12.33
N PHE A 435 -3.58 0.32 -12.35
CA PHE A 435 -3.13 1.29 -13.35
C PHE A 435 -2.28 0.60 -14.41
N VAL A 436 -2.57 0.88 -15.67
CA VAL A 436 -1.85 0.37 -16.83
C VAL A 436 -1.21 1.57 -17.50
N VAL A 437 0.10 1.68 -17.45
CA VAL A 437 0.85 2.83 -17.95
C VAL A 437 1.79 2.36 -19.04
N ASP A 438 1.60 2.85 -20.25
CA ASP A 438 2.60 2.69 -21.29
C ASP A 438 3.65 3.79 -21.08
N ILE A 439 4.93 3.44 -20.94
CA ILE A 439 6.03 4.40 -20.81
C ILE A 439 7.03 4.24 -21.97
N PRO A 440 7.67 5.33 -22.44
CA PRO A 440 8.82 5.23 -23.32
C PRO A 440 9.94 4.40 -22.67
N ALA A 441 10.61 3.56 -23.47
CA ALA A 441 11.70 2.71 -23.00
C ALA A 441 12.93 2.85 -23.91
N ARG A 442 14.12 2.74 -23.31
CA ARG A 442 15.40 2.80 -24.04
C ARG A 442 15.67 1.48 -24.75
N ARG A 443 16.38 1.50 -25.88
CA ARG A 443 16.83 0.26 -26.53
C ARG A 443 18.11 -0.25 -25.88
N THR A 444 18.24 -1.57 -25.71
CA THR A 444 19.44 -2.19 -25.11
C THR A 444 20.71 -1.96 -25.91
N ALA A 445 20.59 -1.69 -27.22
CA ALA A 445 21.70 -1.36 -28.11
C ALA A 445 22.02 0.14 -28.17
N ASP A 446 21.20 1.00 -27.54
CA ASP A 446 21.46 2.43 -27.51
C ASP A 446 22.58 2.70 -26.51
N PRO A 447 23.72 3.28 -26.92
CA PRO A 447 24.67 3.82 -25.95
C PRO A 447 23.90 4.91 -25.21
N GLY A 448 23.64 4.70 -23.90
CA GLY A 448 22.98 5.70 -23.06
C GLY A 448 23.66 7.07 -23.20
N PRO A 449 23.00 8.17 -22.80
CA PRO A 449 23.54 9.51 -22.99
C PRO A 449 24.97 9.55 -22.46
N GLN A 450 25.92 9.56 -23.38
CA GLN A 450 27.32 9.73 -23.04
C GLN A 450 27.36 11.08 -22.33
N GLY A 451 27.66 11.04 -21.03
CA GLY A 451 27.78 12.24 -20.23
C GLY A 451 28.61 13.25 -21.02
N PHE A 452 28.03 14.43 -21.25
CA PHE A 452 28.63 15.55 -21.97
C PHE A 452 29.94 16.07 -21.33
N CYS A 453 30.48 15.36 -20.31
CA CYS A 453 31.67 15.71 -19.54
C CYS A 453 32.95 14.99 -19.95
N SER A 454 32.98 14.05 -20.92
CA SER A 454 34.24 13.37 -21.31
C SER A 454 34.83 13.79 -22.66
N VAL A 455 34.16 14.62 -23.47
CA VAL A 455 34.65 15.03 -24.79
C VAL A 455 35.44 16.35 -24.79
N ILE A 456 35.51 17.08 -23.66
CA ILE A 456 36.35 18.30 -23.51
C ILE A 456 37.54 18.06 -22.56
N ARG A 457 38.23 16.92 -22.69
CA ARG A 457 39.60 16.76 -22.15
C ARG A 457 40.62 16.27 -23.19
N GLN A 458 40.20 16.02 -24.43
CA GLN A 458 41.09 15.65 -25.53
C GLN A 458 41.24 16.71 -26.63
N ALA A 459 40.62 17.89 -26.47
CA ALA A 459 40.68 18.97 -27.46
C ALA A 459 41.59 20.16 -27.09
N CYS A 460 42.25 20.13 -25.93
CA CYS A 460 43.27 21.13 -25.58
C CYS A 460 44.61 20.42 -25.36
N GLY A 461 45.32 20.19 -26.47
CA GLY A 461 46.74 19.91 -26.41
C GLY A 461 47.45 21.11 -25.77
N TYR A 462 48.16 20.84 -24.69
CA TYR A 462 49.25 21.69 -24.21
C TYR A 462 50.46 20.78 -24.05
N ASP A 463 51.17 20.61 -25.16
CA ASP A 463 52.61 20.39 -25.16
C ASP A 463 53.28 21.72 -24.79
N GLY A 464 54.27 21.69 -23.90
CA GLY A 464 55.21 22.81 -23.74
C GLY A 464 55.81 22.94 -22.35
N ASP A 465 56.98 22.30 -22.21
CA ASP A 465 58.15 22.58 -21.34
C ASP A 465 58.01 22.67 -19.81
#